data_AF-A0A1H5FPU0-F1
#
_entry.id   AF-A0A1H5FPU0-F1
#
_cell.length_a   1.000
_cell.length_b   1.000
_cell.length_c   1.000
_cell.angle_alpha   90.00
_cell.angle_beta   90.00
_cell.angle_gamma   90.00
#
_symmetry.space_group_name_H-M   'P 1'
#
loop_
_entity.id
_entity.type
_entity.pdbx_description
1 polymer ?
#
loop_
_entity_poly.entity_id
_entity_poly.type
_entity_poly.pdbx_seq_one_letter_code
_entity_poly.pdbx_strand_id
1 'polypeptide(L)'
;MAAGSDTAEGAKHRHQQRLTDLAHQHKLMAVSDDPDPATTFAAVVALRRQADQLERDAVTHALSAGWTWADIGQALGVSGQAAHKRLGPGRSGDKKTRGTR
;
A
#
# COMPACT_ATOMS: atom_id res chain seq x y z
N MET A 1 -34.14 3.46 19.80
CA MET A 1 -33.16 4.56 19.88
C MET A 1 -31.94 4.19 19.06
N ALA A 2 -31.40 5.16 18.32
CA ALA A 2 -30.68 4.99 17.07
C ALA A 2 -29.18 4.64 17.22
N ALA A 3 -28.67 3.79 16.31
CA ALA A 3 -27.26 3.75 15.87
C ALA A 3 -27.14 2.78 14.67
N GLY A 4 -27.53 3.21 13.48
CA GLY A 4 -27.52 2.37 12.26
C GLY A 4 -27.04 3.10 11.01
N SER A 5 -26.29 4.19 11.18
CA SER A 5 -25.97 5.14 10.11
C SER A 5 -24.46 5.37 9.94
N ASP A 6 -23.64 4.31 10.06
CA ASP A 6 -22.17 4.41 9.90
C ASP A 6 -21.59 3.50 8.80
N THR A 7 -22.39 2.64 8.15
CA THR A 7 -21.87 1.70 7.14
C THR A 7 -21.88 2.27 5.71
N ALA A 8 -22.69 3.29 5.43
CA ALA A 8 -22.81 3.89 4.10
C ALA A 8 -21.66 4.86 3.77
N GLU A 9 -21.08 5.53 4.77
CA GLU A 9 -20.01 6.53 4.60
C GLU A 9 -18.67 5.86 4.25
N GLY A 10 -18.35 4.73 4.89
CA GLY A 10 -17.14 3.96 4.63
C GLY A 10 -17.12 3.29 3.24
N ALA A 11 -18.28 2.92 2.68
CA ALA A 11 -18.36 2.34 1.33
C ALA A 11 -18.12 3.40 0.24
N LYS A 12 -18.63 4.62 0.43
CA LYS A 12 -18.39 5.76 -0.46
C LYS A 12 -16.93 6.19 -0.45
N HIS A 13 -16.29 6.23 0.73
CA HIS A 13 -14.86 6.51 0.86
C HIS A 13 -13.98 5.49 0.13
N ARG A 14 -14.26 4.18 0.24
CA ARG A 14 -13.51 3.13 -0.49
C ARG A 14 -13.70 3.21 -2.01
N HIS A 15 -14.89 3.55 -2.48
CA HIS A 15 -15.16 3.72 -3.90
C HIS A 15 -14.45 4.96 -4.46
N GLN A 16 -14.52 6.08 -3.74
CA GLN A 16 -13.83 7.32 -4.11
C GLN A 16 -12.30 7.13 -4.10
N GLN A 17 -11.76 6.40 -3.13
CA GLN A 17 -10.34 6.06 -3.06
C GLN A 17 -9.88 5.23 -4.25
N ARG A 18 -10.65 4.21 -4.69
CA ARG A 18 -10.36 3.45 -5.93
C ARG A 18 -10.27 4.34 -7.17
N LEU A 19 -11.13 5.35 -7.27
CA LEU A 19 -11.15 6.25 -8.43
C LEU A 19 -9.93 7.19 -8.46
N THR A 20 -9.50 7.72 -7.32
CA THR A 20 -8.25 8.50 -7.23
C THR A 20 -7.01 7.65 -7.48
N ASP A 21 -7.00 6.40 -7.03
CA ASP A 21 -5.86 5.49 -7.22
C ASP A 21 -5.69 5.12 -8.71
N LEU A 22 -6.79 4.86 -9.42
CA LEU A 22 -6.79 4.62 -10.86
C LEU A 22 -6.33 5.86 -11.67
N ALA A 23 -6.77 7.06 -11.29
CA ALA A 23 -6.34 8.30 -11.94
C ALA A 23 -4.83 8.57 -11.74
N HIS A 24 -4.30 8.24 -10.55
CA HIS A 24 -2.86 8.33 -10.29
C HIS A 24 -2.07 7.28 -11.08
N GLN A 25 -2.61 6.07 -11.18
CA GLN A 25 -2.02 4.95 -11.92
C GLN A 25 -1.90 5.26 -13.42
N HIS A 26 -2.93 5.82 -14.04
CA HIS A 26 -2.91 6.25 -15.44
C HIS A 26 -1.85 7.33 -15.71
N LYS A 27 -1.64 8.27 -14.77
CA LYS A 27 -0.61 9.30 -14.91
C LYS A 27 0.81 8.72 -14.81
N LEU A 28 1.05 7.70 -13.99
CA LEU A 28 2.36 7.06 -13.84
C LEU A 28 2.76 6.24 -15.08
N MET A 29 1.79 5.60 -15.76
CA MET A 29 2.06 4.88 -17.01
C MET A 29 2.52 5.79 -18.14
N ALA A 30 1.97 7.00 -18.25
CA ALA A 30 2.32 7.97 -19.29
C ALA A 30 3.74 8.56 -19.15
N VAL A 31 4.32 8.56 -17.94
CA VAL A 31 5.67 9.10 -17.66
C VAL A 31 6.78 8.09 -17.98
N SER A 32 6.44 6.81 -18.12
CA SER A 32 7.43 5.74 -18.40
C SER A 32 7.99 5.76 -19.83
N ASP A 33 7.39 6.55 -20.72
CA ASP A 33 7.82 6.73 -22.13
C ASP A 33 8.59 8.06 -22.32
N ASP A 34 8.96 8.73 -21.23
CA ASP A 34 9.73 9.97 -21.24
C ASP A 34 11.21 9.68 -21.57
N PRO A 35 11.83 10.39 -22.54
CA PRO A 35 13.23 10.17 -22.90
C PRO A 35 14.22 10.59 -21.80
N ASP A 36 13.80 11.34 -20.78
CA ASP A 36 14.63 11.68 -19.63
C ASP A 36 14.69 10.52 -18.60
N PRO A 37 15.87 9.91 -18.38
CA PRO A 37 16.02 8.84 -17.40
C PRO A 37 15.65 9.27 -15.97
N ALA A 38 15.88 10.53 -15.59
CA ALA A 38 15.56 11.00 -14.24
C ALA A 38 14.05 10.97 -13.99
N THR A 39 13.27 11.43 -14.97
CA THR A 39 11.81 11.39 -14.98
C THR A 39 11.27 9.96 -14.94
N THR A 40 11.84 9.05 -15.75
CA THR A 40 11.48 7.63 -15.73
C THR A 40 11.75 6.98 -14.37
N PHE A 41 12.93 7.19 -13.77
CA PHE A 41 13.22 6.63 -12.44
C PHE A 41 12.34 7.22 -11.34
N ALA A 42 11.96 8.51 -11.43
CA ALA A 42 11.02 9.11 -10.50
C ALA A 42 9.64 8.42 -10.58
N ALA A 43 9.15 8.10 -11.78
CA ALA A 43 7.92 7.33 -11.97
C ALA A 43 8.03 5.90 -11.41
N VAL A 44 9.15 5.21 -11.64
CA VAL A 44 9.40 3.88 -11.07
C VAL A 44 9.39 3.92 -9.53
N VAL A 45 9.99 4.94 -8.92
CA VAL A 45 9.97 5.12 -7.46
C VAL A 45 8.55 5.37 -6.95
N ALA A 46 7.77 6.20 -7.65
CA ALA A 46 6.37 6.44 -7.30
C ALA A 46 5.53 5.17 -7.39
N LEU A 47 5.69 4.38 -8.46
CA LEU A 47 5.01 3.09 -8.63
C LEU A 47 5.37 2.10 -7.53
N ARG A 48 6.66 2.00 -7.13
CA ARG A 48 7.08 1.14 -6.02
C ARG A 48 6.41 1.54 -4.71
N ARG A 49 6.33 2.85 -4.42
CA ARG A 49 5.65 3.35 -3.21
C ARG A 49 4.15 3.03 -3.22
N GLN A 50 3.50 3.16 -4.38
CA GLN A 50 2.08 2.81 -4.53
C GLN A 50 1.87 1.30 -4.35
N ALA A 51 2.72 0.47 -4.97
CA ALA A 51 2.70 -0.98 -4.79
C ALA A 51 2.89 -1.39 -3.32
N ASP A 52 3.83 -0.77 -2.62
CA ASP A 52 4.05 -1.00 -1.19
C ASP A 52 2.80 -0.65 -0.35
N GLN A 53 2.04 0.38 -0.72
CA GLN A 53 0.82 0.75 -0.03
C GLN A 53 -0.31 -0.25 -0.30
N LEU A 54 -0.51 -0.62 -1.56
CA LEU A 54 -1.49 -1.64 -1.95
C LEU A 54 -1.21 -2.98 -1.26
N GLU A 55 0.06 -3.36 -1.13
CA GLU A 55 0.45 -4.58 -0.43
C GLU A 55 0.10 -4.52 1.06
N ARG A 56 0.35 -3.39 1.75
CA ARG A 56 -0.05 -3.20 3.16
C ARG A 56 -1.57 -3.25 3.36
N ASP A 57 -2.31 -2.64 2.45
CA ASP A 57 -3.77 -2.62 2.52
C ASP A 57 -4.34 -4.04 2.29
N ALA A 58 -3.77 -4.78 1.33
CA ALA A 58 -4.11 -6.18 1.08
C ALA A 58 -3.81 -7.07 2.29
N VAL A 59 -2.64 -6.91 2.92
CA VAL A 59 -2.28 -7.61 4.17
C VAL A 59 -3.27 -7.29 5.29
N THR A 60 -3.62 -6.02 5.49
CA THR A 60 -4.58 -5.60 6.50
C THR A 60 -5.95 -6.25 6.26
N HIS A 61 -6.41 -6.26 5.01
CA HIS A 61 -7.65 -6.93 4.64
C HIS A 61 -7.59 -8.44 4.88
N ALA A 62 -6.51 -9.11 4.47
CA ALA A 62 -6.33 -10.55 4.65
C ALA A 62 -6.34 -10.92 6.15
N LEU A 63 -5.62 -10.17 6.99
CA LEU A 63 -5.63 -10.36 8.45
C LEU A 63 -7.04 -10.17 9.02
N SER A 64 -7.79 -9.16 8.55
CA SER A 64 -9.18 -8.94 8.98
C SER A 64 -10.13 -10.07 8.54
N ALA A 65 -9.79 -10.77 7.45
CA ALA A 65 -10.49 -11.94 6.95
C ALA A 65 -10.03 -13.25 7.61
N GLY A 66 -9.14 -13.18 8.61
CA GLY A 66 -8.67 -14.34 9.38
C GLY A 66 -7.51 -15.11 8.74
N TRP A 67 -6.86 -14.57 7.70
CA TRP A 67 -5.68 -15.21 7.11
C TRP A 67 -4.51 -15.19 8.09
N THR A 68 -3.69 -16.24 8.05
CA THR A 68 -2.44 -16.29 8.80
C THR A 68 -1.30 -15.64 8.02
N TRP A 69 -0.22 -15.30 8.72
CA TRP A 69 1.02 -14.84 8.07
C TRP A 69 1.61 -15.87 7.11
N ALA A 70 1.36 -17.17 7.33
CA ALA A 70 1.79 -18.22 6.40
C ALA A 70 1.03 -18.13 5.07
N ASP A 71 -0.30 -17.97 5.12
CA ASP A 71 -1.16 -17.82 3.94
C ASP A 71 -0.78 -16.56 3.14
N ILE A 72 -0.55 -15.45 3.85
CA ILE A 72 -0.11 -14.19 3.25
C ILE A 72 1.27 -14.35 2.60
N GLY A 73 2.22 -15.00 3.27
CA GLY A 73 3.54 -15.29 2.71
C GLY A 73 3.43 -16.11 1.42
N GLN A 74 2.63 -17.18 1.44
CA GLN A 74 2.39 -18.02 0.28
C GLN A 74 1.82 -17.22 -0.90
N ALA A 75 0.83 -16.35 -0.65
CA ALA A 75 0.26 -15.50 -1.69
C ALA A 75 1.27 -14.47 -2.27
N LEU A 76 2.22 -14.01 -1.45
CA LEU A 76 3.27 -13.08 -1.84
C LEU A 76 4.54 -13.76 -2.38
N GLY A 77 4.59 -15.10 -2.42
CA GLY A 77 5.76 -15.86 -2.86
C GLY A 77 6.97 -15.77 -1.91
N VAL A 78 6.74 -15.45 -0.63
CA VAL A 78 7.78 -15.36 0.41
C VAL A 78 7.41 -16.22 1.63
N SER A 79 8.34 -16.43 2.56
CA SER A 79 7.97 -17.09 3.82
C SER A 79 7.04 -16.19 4.65
N GLY A 80 6.16 -16.78 5.46
CA GLY A 80 5.28 -16.01 6.34
C GLY A 80 6.04 -15.13 7.34
N GLN A 81 7.21 -15.58 7.80
CA GLN A 81 8.10 -14.75 8.64
C GLN A 81 8.66 -13.55 7.86
N ALA A 82 9.05 -13.73 6.60
CA ALA A 82 9.52 -12.64 5.75
C ALA A 82 8.41 -11.61 5.48
N ALA A 83 7.19 -12.09 5.21
CA ALA A 83 6.00 -11.24 5.09
C ALA A 83 5.75 -10.46 6.38
N HIS A 84 5.71 -11.13 7.54
CA HIS A 84 5.51 -10.47 8.84
C HIS A 84 6.59 -9.44 9.15
N LYS A 85 7.87 -9.75 8.87
CA LYS A 85 8.97 -8.80 9.09
C LYS A 85 8.88 -7.57 8.20
N ARG A 86 8.40 -7.72 6.95
CA ARG A 86 8.32 -6.63 5.97
C ARG A 86 7.05 -5.78 6.11
N LEU A 87 5.92 -6.43 6.42
CA LEU A 87 4.57 -5.86 6.29
C LEU A 87 3.78 -5.87 7.60
N GLY A 88 4.28 -6.55 8.63
CA GLY A 88 3.69 -6.52 9.96
C GLY A 88 3.83 -5.14 10.61
N PRO A 89 2.96 -4.81 11.58
CA PRO A 89 3.06 -3.57 12.36
C PRO A 89 4.41 -3.57 13.09
N GLY A 90 5.34 -2.76 12.59
CA GLY A 90 6.71 -2.81 13.04
C GLY A 90 6.90 -2.18 14.42
N ARG A 91 7.95 -2.60 15.12
CA ARG A 91 8.79 -1.66 15.90
C ARG A 91 9.59 -0.71 14.97
N SER A 92 9.05 -0.38 13.81
CA SER A 92 9.71 0.43 12.78
C SER A 92 9.41 1.89 13.07
N GLY A 93 10.05 2.40 14.14
CA GLY A 93 9.83 3.73 14.67
C GLY A 93 11.05 4.24 15.40
N ASP A 94 12.23 4.16 14.79
CA ASP A 94 13.38 4.99 15.19
C ASP A 94 14.37 5.13 14.02
N LYS A 95 13.97 5.87 12.99
CA LYS A 95 14.87 6.42 11.96
C LYS A 95 14.40 7.81 11.53
N LYS A 96 14.18 8.71 12.49
CA LYS A 96 13.98 10.15 12.22
C LYS A 96 14.69 11.05 13.25
N THR A 97 15.95 10.73 13.58
CA THR A 97 16.84 11.60 14.37
C THR A 97 18.31 11.29 14.05
N ARG A 98 18.73 11.48 12.79
CA ARG A 98 20.16 11.62 12.50
C ARG A 98 20.36 12.50 11.26
N GLY A 99 20.72 13.76 11.50
CA GLY A 99 21.05 14.70 10.42
C GLY A 99 20.61 16.14 10.65
N THR A 100 20.84 16.71 11.84
CA THR A 100 21.08 18.15 11.97
C THR A 100 22.43 18.32 12.64
N ARG A 101 23.49 18.28 11.84
CA ARG A 101 24.74 19.00 12.11
C ARG A 101 25.55 19.12 10.84
#